data_AF-A0A839QBM5-F1
#
_entry.id   AF-A0A839QBM5-F1
#
_cell.length_a   1.000
_cell.length_b   1.000
_cell.length_c   1.000
_cell.angle_alpha   90.00
_cell.angle_beta   90.00
_cell.angle_gamma   90.00
#
_symmetry.space_group_name_H-M   'P 1'
#
loop_
_entity.id
_entity.type
_entity.pdbx_description
1 polymer ?
#
loop_
_entity_poly.entity_id
_entity_poly.type
_entity_poly.pdbx_seq_one_letter_code
_entity_poly.pdbx_strand_id
1 'polypeptide(L)'
;MELVSEAVAVIGEQLAVLGKACEELSHRELVGLLAELTTVLRSVPALEHQILARLRAETEPHRLGESSWKRVLTTALRCSDRDARRRV
;
A
#
# COMPACT_ATOMS: atom_id res chain seq x y z
N MET A 1 -1.68 11.03 -13.90
CA MET A 1 -2.19 10.95 -12.51
C MET A 1 -3.64 10.48 -12.47
N GLU A 2 -4.48 10.89 -13.42
CA GLU A 2 -5.89 10.46 -13.53
C GLU A 2 -6.06 8.92 -13.54
N LEU A 3 -5.33 8.19 -14.39
CA LEU A 3 -5.34 6.72 -14.40
C LEU A 3 -4.94 6.07 -13.07
N VAL A 4 -3.99 6.67 -12.34
CA VAL A 4 -3.58 6.15 -11.02
C VAL A 4 -4.69 6.39 -10.00
N SER A 5 -5.30 7.58 -10.04
CA SER A 5 -6.42 7.93 -9.17
C SER A 5 -7.63 7.03 -9.42
N GLU A 6 -7.92 6.74 -10.69
CA GLU A 6 -9.00 5.83 -11.10
C GLU A 6 -8.73 4.40 -10.61
N ALA A 7 -7.53 3.86 -10.86
CA ALA A 7 -7.17 2.52 -10.38
C ALA A 7 -7.27 2.38 -8.86
N VAL A 8 -6.84 3.40 -8.11
CA VAL A 8 -6.95 3.41 -6.64
C VAL A 8 -8.41 3.55 -6.19
N ALA A 9 -9.23 4.34 -6.89
CA ALA A 9 -10.66 4.46 -6.61
C ALA A 9 -11.36 3.10 -6.78
N VAL A 10 -11.06 2.37 -7.86
CA VAL A 10 -11.58 1.01 -8.08
C VAL A 10 -11.20 0.06 -6.95
N ILE A 11 -9.94 0.12 -6.45
CA ILE A 11 -9.55 -0.68 -5.28
C ILE A 11 -10.42 -0.33 -4.06
N GLY A 12 -10.67 0.96 -3.81
CA GLY A 12 -11.54 1.42 -2.73
C GLY A 12 -12.99 0.91 -2.87
N GLU A 13 -13.54 0.93 -4.08
CA GLU A 13 -14.87 0.40 -4.38
C GLU A 13 -14.95 -1.10 -4.12
N GLN A 14 -13.96 -1.88 -4.56
CA GLN A 14 -13.92 -3.32 -4.31
C GLN A 14 -13.80 -3.65 -2.82
N LEU A 15 -13.02 -2.87 -2.06
CA LEU A 15 -12.96 -3.02 -0.60
C LEU A 15 -14.32 -2.73 0.06
N ALA A 16 -15.08 -1.76 -0.44
CA ALA A 16 -16.43 -1.48 0.05
C ALA A 16 -17.41 -2.62 -0.27
N VAL A 17 -17.29 -3.25 -1.45
CA VAL A 17 -18.07 -4.44 -1.82
C VAL A 17 -17.75 -5.61 -0.87
N LEU A 18 -16.48 -5.89 -0.63
CA LEU A 18 -16.05 -6.93 0.31
C LEU A 18 -16.53 -6.64 1.74
N GLY A 19 -16.49 -5.37 2.15
CA GLY A 19 -17.01 -4.93 3.45
C GLY A 19 -18.49 -5.25 3.65
N LYS A 20 -19.32 -5.04 2.62
CA LYS A 20 -20.74 -5.43 2.65
C LYS A 20 -20.90 -6.96 2.71
N ALA A 21 -20.13 -7.69 1.92
CA ALA A 21 -20.18 -9.15 1.91
C ALA A 21 -19.89 -9.75 3.31
N CYS A 22 -18.95 -9.16 4.07
CA CYS A 22 -18.64 -9.59 5.44
C CYS A 22 -19.86 -9.68 6.38
N GLU A 23 -20.90 -8.87 6.16
CA GLU A 23 -22.09 -8.83 7.02
C GLU A 23 -22.95 -10.11 6.89
N GLU A 24 -22.84 -10.83 5.78
CA GLU A 24 -23.69 -11.98 5.45
C GLU A 24 -22.95 -13.33 5.48
N LEU A 25 -21.62 -13.32 5.59
CA LEU A 25 -20.77 -14.51 5.55
C LEU A 25 -20.74 -15.26 6.90
N SER A 26 -20.68 -16.60 6.83
CA SER A 26 -20.40 -17.44 7.99
C SER A 26 -18.94 -17.29 8.46
N HIS A 27 -18.67 -17.69 9.71
CA HIS A 27 -17.30 -17.68 10.27
C HIS A 27 -16.27 -18.39 9.39
N ARG A 28 -16.63 -19.50 8.73
CA ARG A 28 -15.71 -20.24 7.86
C ARG A 28 -15.43 -19.46 6.58
N GLU A 29 -16.43 -18.80 6.02
CA GLU A 29 -16.29 -17.97 4.82
C GLU A 29 -15.49 -16.70 5.11
N LEU A 30 -15.65 -16.10 6.30
CA LEU A 30 -14.82 -14.97 6.74
C LEU A 30 -13.33 -15.33 6.80
N VAL A 31 -12.99 -16.56 7.24
CA VAL A 31 -11.60 -17.03 7.21
C VAL A 31 -11.09 -17.21 5.77
N GLY A 32 -11.94 -17.71 4.86
CA GLY A 32 -11.63 -17.80 3.43
C GLY A 32 -11.38 -16.43 2.81
N LEU A 33 -12.27 -15.47 3.08
CA LEU A 33 -12.15 -14.09 2.64
C LEU A 33 -10.85 -13.44 3.15
N LEU A 34 -10.49 -13.66 4.42
CA LEU A 34 -9.21 -13.18 4.96
C LEU A 34 -8.00 -13.78 4.22
N ALA A 35 -8.05 -15.05 3.83
CA ALA A 35 -6.97 -15.69 3.10
C ALA A 35 -6.82 -15.11 1.68
N GLU A 36 -7.93 -14.88 0.98
CA GLU A 36 -7.95 -14.27 -0.35
C GLU A 36 -7.46 -12.82 -0.30
N LEU A 37 -8.02 -12.01 0.62
CA LEU A 37 -7.58 -10.63 0.82
C LEU A 37 -6.09 -10.55 1.16
N THR A 38 -5.61 -11.45 2.02
CA THR A 38 -4.18 -11.53 2.36
C THR A 38 -3.31 -11.83 1.14
N THR A 39 -3.78 -12.66 0.22
CA THR A 39 -3.07 -12.96 -1.03
C THR A 39 -2.90 -11.70 -1.88
N VAL A 40 -3.96 -10.90 -2.01
CA VAL A 40 -3.90 -9.60 -2.69
C VAL A 40 -2.95 -8.64 -1.96
N LEU A 41 -3.09 -8.50 -0.64
CA LEU A 41 -2.26 -7.59 0.16
C LEU A 41 -0.77 -7.93 0.09
N ARG A 42 -0.41 -9.21 -0.08
CA ARG A 42 0.99 -9.65 -0.25
C ARG A 42 1.61 -9.24 -1.58
N SER A 43 0.83 -8.81 -2.56
CA SER A 43 1.35 -8.25 -3.82
C SER A 43 1.78 -6.79 -3.70
N VAL A 44 1.20 -6.04 -2.76
CA VAL A 44 1.46 -4.60 -2.57
C VAL A 44 2.93 -4.30 -2.26
N PRO A 45 3.64 -5.04 -1.37
CA PRO A 45 5.06 -4.78 -1.11
C PRO A 45 5.95 -4.90 -2.35
N ALA A 46 5.62 -5.79 -3.30
CA ALA A 46 6.39 -5.92 -4.54
C ALA A 46 6.29 -4.64 -5.38
N LEU A 47 5.09 -4.06 -5.48
CA LEU A 47 4.87 -2.78 -6.15
C LEU A 47 5.56 -1.62 -5.40
N GLU A 48 5.46 -1.58 -4.06
CA GLU A 48 6.15 -0.58 -3.24
C GLU A 48 7.67 -0.63 -3.49
N HIS A 49 8.27 -1.82 -3.53
CA HIS A 49 9.70 -1.96 -3.84
C HIS A 49 10.05 -1.48 -5.24
N GLN A 50 9.22 -1.74 -6.26
CA GLN A 50 9.45 -1.23 -7.61
C GLN A 50 9.43 0.31 -7.67
N ILE A 51 8.44 0.92 -7.02
CA ILE A 51 8.32 2.38 -6.93
C ILE A 51 9.55 2.97 -6.24
N LEU A 52 9.96 2.38 -5.12
CA LEU A 52 11.12 2.85 -4.35
C LEU A 52 12.44 2.65 -5.09
N ALA A 53 12.63 1.53 -5.79
CA ALA A 53 13.82 1.28 -6.59
C ALA A 53 13.98 2.33 -7.69
N ARG A 54 12.89 2.66 -8.39
CA ARG A 54 12.88 3.71 -9.40
C ARG A 54 13.17 5.09 -8.79
N LEU A 55 12.52 5.42 -7.68
CA LEU A 55 12.72 6.69 -6.98
C LEU A 55 14.18 6.87 -6.52
N ARG A 56 14.82 5.80 -6.02
CA ARG A 56 16.23 5.80 -5.62
C ARG A 56 17.20 5.90 -6.79
N ALA A 57 16.85 5.36 -7.95
CA ALA A 57 17.68 5.44 -9.14
C ALA A 57 17.64 6.84 -9.78
N GLU A 58 16.49 7.52 -9.68
CA GLU A 58 16.22 8.78 -10.38
C GLU A 58 16.46 10.02 -9.51
N THR A 59 16.52 9.90 -8.18
CA THR A 59 16.57 11.05 -7.26
C THR A 59 17.29 10.70 -5.96
N GLU A 60 17.63 11.72 -5.17
CA GLU A 60 18.19 11.58 -3.82
C GLU A 60 17.26 12.23 -2.78
N PRO A 61 17.25 11.78 -1.51
CA PRO A 61 16.36 12.31 -0.47
C PRO A 61 16.45 13.83 -0.30
N HIS A 62 17.65 14.40 -0.42
CA HIS A 62 17.90 15.83 -0.25
C HIS A 62 17.20 16.69 -1.31
N ARG A 63 17.04 16.16 -2.54
CA ARG A 63 16.28 16.82 -3.61
C ARG A 63 14.79 16.86 -3.31
N LEU A 64 14.31 15.98 -2.42
CA LEU A 64 12.94 15.94 -1.92
C LEU A 64 12.79 16.65 -0.56
N GLY A 65 13.82 17.37 -0.10
CA GLY A 65 13.78 18.18 1.12
C GLY A 65 14.03 17.41 2.42
N GLU A 66 14.45 16.15 2.36
CA GLU A 66 14.64 15.30 3.54
C GLU A 66 16.05 14.71 3.61
N SER A 67 16.51 14.35 4.81
CA SER A 67 17.88 13.85 5.00
C SER A 67 18.07 12.36 4.71
N SER A 68 16.99 11.59 4.53
CA SER A 68 17.04 10.17 4.22
C SER A 68 15.74 9.67 3.60
N TRP A 69 15.80 8.55 2.84
CA TRP A 69 14.60 7.90 2.30
C TRP A 69 13.58 7.51 3.37
N LYS A 70 14.06 7.11 4.56
CA LYS A 70 13.19 6.86 5.70
C LYS A 70 12.34 8.09 6.02
N ARG A 71 12.96 9.27 6.14
CA ARG A 71 12.24 10.52 6.43
C ARG A 71 11.30 10.92 5.29
N VAL A 72 11.72 10.77 4.03
CA VAL A 72 10.85 10.97 2.87
C VAL A 72 9.56 10.16 3.02
N LEU A 73 9.65 8.87 3.37
CA LEU A 73 8.47 8.01 3.51
C LEU A 73 7.67 8.27 4.79
N THR A 74 8.33 8.53 5.93
CA THR A 74 7.64 8.93 7.17
C THR A 74 6.81 10.20 6.93
N THR A 75 7.38 11.21 6.25
CA THR A 75 6.71 12.47 5.92
C THR A 75 5.60 12.29 4.88
N ALA A 76 5.90 11.60 3.76
CA ALA A 76 4.95 11.45 2.65
C ALA A 76 3.77 10.51 2.98
N LEU A 77 4.04 9.39 3.66
CA LEU A 77 3.03 8.38 4.00
C LEU A 77 2.40 8.60 5.38
N ARG A 78 2.89 9.58 6.16
CA ARG A 78 2.51 9.81 7.56
C ARG A 78 2.57 8.53 8.41
N CYS A 79 3.55 7.68 8.12
CA CYS A 79 3.71 6.37 8.76
C CYS A 79 4.75 6.42 9.89
N SER A 80 4.77 5.39 10.73
CA SER A 80 5.79 5.30 11.79
C SER A 80 7.18 5.04 11.20
N ASP A 81 8.23 5.41 11.95
CA ASP A 81 9.62 5.10 11.58
C ASP A 81 9.86 3.60 11.38
N ARG A 82 9.14 2.75 12.11
CA ARG A 82 9.19 1.28 11.96
C ARG A 82 8.58 0.84 10.63
N ASP A 83 7.49 1.46 10.21
CA ASP A 83 6.82 1.17 8.94
C ASP A 83 7.60 1.69 7.74
N ALA A 84 8.26 2.84 7.89
CA ALA A 84 9.19 3.36 6.89
C ALA A 84 10.40 2.44 6.76
N ARG A 85 11.01 1.99 7.86
CA ARG A 85 12.16 1.06 7.82
C ARG A 85 11.84 -0.29 7.18
N ARG A 86 10.60 -0.76 7.28
CA ARG A 86 10.18 -2.02 6.61
C ARG A 86 10.16 -1.92 5.09
N ARG A 87 10.05 -0.70 4.55
CA ARG A 87 9.96 -0.42 3.11
C ARG A 87 11.29 -0.02 2.49
N VAL A 88 12.26 0.42 3.29
CA VAL A 88 13.52 1.02 2.83
C VAL A 88 14.69 0.06 2.94
#